data_AF-A0A0F9CI63-F1
#
_entry.id   AF-A0A0F9CI63-F1
#
_cell.length_a   1.000
_cell.length_b   1.000
_cell.length_c   1.000
_cell.angle_alpha   90.00
_cell.angle_beta   90.00
_cell.angle_gamma   90.00
#
_symmetry.space_group_name_H-M   'P 1'
#
loop_
_entity.id
_entity.type
_entity.pdbx_description
1 polymer ?
#
loop_
_entity_poly.entity_id
_entity_poly.type
_entity_poly.pdbx_seq_one_letter_code
_entity_poly.pdbx_strand_id
1 'polypeptide(L)'
;MVQPPPGPPRPIEQPLEISPIGALNFLFIIASVPGLIMGGNPMGSLVRQLLNRQTPIEIPDPQTAVTMRLKGQLNDAGYQEIMLRHGFDNDLAVRVLNAAETILTPAELVAANYRGIIDDGRYQETMLRLGFSPESANEFKEVSRFVAGPQDQVRFAVREVYTPEIVTALGLAAEFPSEFVAAAATWGMSEETAENFWRAHWVLPSAQQGFEMLHRRVKKDDGSTF
;
A
#
# COMPACT_ATOMS: atom_id res chain seq x y z
N MET A 1 -24.89 9.76 -0.47
CA MET A 1 -23.51 10.00 -0.95
C MET A 1 -23.62 10.82 -2.22
N VAL A 2 -23.02 12.01 -2.26
CA VAL A 2 -23.03 12.86 -3.48
C VAL A 2 -22.05 12.23 -4.46
N GLN A 3 -22.54 11.80 -5.63
CA GLN A 3 -21.70 11.31 -6.73
C GLN A 3 -20.80 12.46 -7.22
N PRO A 4 -19.51 12.21 -7.54
CA PRO A 4 -18.68 13.23 -8.16
C PRO A 4 -19.34 13.73 -9.46
N PRO A 5 -19.17 15.01 -9.83
CA PRO A 5 -19.75 15.55 -11.04
C PRO A 5 -19.32 14.72 -12.26
N PRO A 6 -20.23 14.36 -13.18
CA PRO A 6 -19.89 13.55 -14.35
C PRO A 6 -18.93 14.29 -15.29
N GLY A 7 -17.89 13.60 -15.76
CA GLY A 7 -16.90 14.11 -16.72
C GLY A 7 -15.45 13.97 -16.26
N PRO A 8 -14.46 14.22 -17.15
CA PRO A 8 -13.04 14.26 -16.78
C PRO A 8 -12.77 15.39 -15.77
N PRO A 9 -11.67 15.32 -14.99
CA PRO A 9 -11.29 16.38 -14.05
C PRO A 9 -11.25 17.73 -14.76
N ARG A 10 -11.93 18.72 -14.19
CA ARG A 10 -12.05 20.03 -14.85
C ARG A 10 -10.70 20.75 -14.81
N PRO A 11 -10.19 21.28 -15.94
CA PRO A 11 -9.19 22.32 -15.88
C PRO A 11 -9.79 23.54 -15.17
N ILE A 12 -8.95 24.34 -14.52
CA ILE A 12 -9.39 25.65 -14.06
C ILE A 12 -9.57 26.47 -15.32
N GLU A 13 -10.81 26.78 -15.66
CA GLU A 13 -11.13 27.62 -16.80
C GLU A 13 -10.33 28.93 -16.72
N GLN A 14 -9.97 29.42 -17.91
CA GLN A 14 -9.02 30.47 -18.28
C GLN A 14 -8.88 31.65 -17.29
N PRO A 15 -7.70 32.33 -17.26
CA PRO A 15 -7.51 33.53 -16.45
C PRO A 15 -8.67 34.50 -16.67
N LEU A 16 -9.18 35.08 -15.57
CA LEU A 16 -10.26 36.07 -15.58
C LEU A 16 -9.97 37.14 -16.65
N GLU A 17 -10.63 37.05 -17.81
CA GLU A 17 -10.68 38.15 -18.76
C GLU A 17 -11.62 39.20 -18.19
N ILE A 18 -11.04 40.11 -17.41
CA ILE A 18 -11.77 41.26 -16.89
C ILE A 18 -12.04 42.19 -18.08
N SER A 19 -13.28 42.19 -18.57
CA SER A 19 -13.68 43.17 -19.59
C SER A 19 -13.42 44.59 -19.07
N PRO A 20 -13.11 45.57 -19.94
CA PRO A 20 -12.83 46.95 -19.50
C PRO A 20 -13.95 47.55 -18.64
N ILE A 21 -15.19 47.12 -18.87
CA ILE A 21 -16.40 47.53 -18.12
C ILE A 21 -16.45 46.83 -16.75
N GLY A 22 -16.05 45.57 -16.67
CA GLY A 22 -15.90 44.83 -15.40
C GLY A 22 -14.81 45.42 -14.51
N ALA A 23 -13.68 45.84 -15.10
CA ALA A 23 -12.56 46.47 -14.39
C ALA A 23 -12.96 47.83 -13.80
N LEU A 24 -13.72 48.63 -14.56
CA LEU A 24 -14.21 49.93 -14.12
C LEU A 24 -15.21 49.82 -12.95
N ASN A 25 -16.15 48.88 -13.02
CA ASN A 25 -17.11 48.64 -11.93
C ASN A 25 -16.43 48.09 -10.66
N PHE A 26 -15.40 47.26 -10.80
CA PHE A 26 -14.61 46.75 -9.69
C PHE A 26 -13.82 47.87 -8.98
N LEU A 27 -13.25 48.81 -9.75
CA LEU A 27 -12.56 49.99 -9.24
C LEU A 27 -13.50 50.93 -8.45
N PHE A 28 -14.75 51.10 -8.88
CA PHE A 28 -15.73 51.94 -8.18
C PHE A 28 -16.20 51.36 -6.83
N ILE A 29 -16.25 50.03 -6.69
CA ILE A 29 -16.62 49.36 -5.44
C ILE A 29 -15.47 49.41 -4.43
N ILE A 30 -14.22 49.25 -4.88
CA ILE A 30 -13.02 49.35 -4.02
C ILE A 30 -12.85 50.78 -3.47
N ALA A 31 -13.14 51.81 -4.28
CA ALA A 31 -12.93 53.21 -3.90
C ALA A 31 -13.96 53.76 -2.88
N SER A 32 -15.11 53.09 -2.70
CA SER A 32 -16.23 53.62 -1.89
C SER A 32 -16.47 52.91 -0.55
N VAL A 33 -15.83 51.77 -0.29
CA VAL A 33 -16.07 50.96 0.93
C VAL A 33 -14.79 50.43 1.63
N PRO A 34 -13.68 51.18 1.81
CA PRO A 34 -12.51 50.63 2.53
C PRO A 34 -12.82 50.30 4.00
N GLY A 35 -13.67 51.11 4.64
CA GLY A 35 -13.94 51.01 6.09
C GLY A 35 -14.90 49.91 6.52
N LEU A 36 -15.77 49.41 5.63
CA LEU A 36 -16.76 48.38 5.98
C LEU A 36 -16.23 46.95 5.83
N ILE A 37 -15.25 46.75 4.95
CA ILE A 37 -14.70 45.42 4.61
C ILE A 37 -13.54 45.02 5.55
N MET A 38 -12.88 45.98 6.21
CA MET A 38 -11.71 45.74 7.06
C MET A 38 -12.00 45.24 8.49
N GLY A 39 -13.27 45.04 8.87
CA GLY A 39 -13.62 44.55 10.20
C GLY A 39 -14.36 43.23 10.13
N GLY A 40 -14.05 42.30 11.04
CA GLY A 40 -14.80 41.05 11.27
C GLY A 40 -16.24 41.27 11.78
N ASN A 41 -16.88 42.36 11.37
CA ASN A 41 -18.25 42.70 11.71
C ASN A 41 -19.24 41.98 10.74
N PRO A 42 -20.49 41.72 11.16
CA PRO A 42 -21.46 41.02 10.34
C PRO A 42 -21.79 41.68 8.99
N MET A 43 -21.68 43.02 8.89
CA MET A 43 -21.97 43.77 7.66
C MET A 43 -20.92 43.55 6.57
N GLY A 44 -19.63 43.50 6.94
CA GLY A 44 -18.54 43.16 6.01
C GLY A 44 -18.69 41.75 5.45
N SER A 45 -19.09 40.78 6.29
CA SER A 45 -19.40 39.41 5.85
C SER A 45 -20.55 39.34 4.85
N LEU A 46 -21.62 40.12 5.04
CA LEU A 46 -22.74 40.18 4.10
C LEU A 46 -22.31 40.76 2.74
N VAL A 47 -21.55 41.85 2.75
CA VAL A 47 -21.00 42.44 1.50
C VAL A 47 -20.10 41.44 0.78
N ARG A 48 -19.19 40.76 1.49
CA ARG A 48 -18.33 39.71 0.90
C ARG A 48 -19.14 38.56 0.32
N GLN A 49 -20.19 38.09 1.01
CA GLN A 49 -21.05 37.02 0.49
C GLN A 49 -21.83 37.44 -0.77
N LEU A 50 -22.32 38.68 -0.83
CA LEU A 50 -22.99 39.21 -2.03
C LEU A 50 -22.04 39.30 -3.22
N LEU A 51 -20.82 39.80 -3.00
CA LEU A 51 -19.78 39.86 -4.02
C LEU A 51 -19.37 38.45 -4.47
N ASN A 52 -19.12 37.51 -3.55
CA ASN A 52 -18.77 36.13 -3.89
C ASN A 52 -19.88 35.40 -4.66
N ARG A 53 -21.15 35.74 -4.43
CA ARG A 53 -22.27 35.21 -5.21
C ARG A 53 -22.29 35.72 -6.66
N GLN A 54 -21.91 36.98 -6.87
CA GLN A 54 -21.86 37.56 -8.22
C GLN A 54 -20.57 37.18 -8.96
N THR A 55 -19.44 37.18 -8.25
CA THR A 55 -18.12 36.83 -8.74
C THR A 55 -17.47 35.85 -7.77
N PRO A 56 -17.59 34.52 -8.02
CA PRO A 56 -16.95 33.51 -7.19
C PRO A 56 -15.42 33.58 -7.35
N ILE A 57 -14.76 34.33 -6.47
CA ILE A 57 -13.30 34.52 -6.48
C ILE A 57 -12.56 33.58 -5.52
N GLU A 58 -13.29 32.86 -4.68
CA GLU A 58 -12.68 31.93 -3.71
C GLU A 58 -12.07 30.74 -4.46
N ILE A 59 -10.77 30.52 -4.25
CA ILE A 59 -10.07 29.31 -4.72
C ILE A 59 -9.94 28.32 -3.55
N PRO A 60 -9.93 27.01 -3.81
CA PRO A 60 -9.65 26.03 -2.77
C PRO A 60 -8.33 26.34 -2.07
N ASP A 61 -8.27 26.17 -0.74
CA ASP A 61 -7.02 26.23 0.00
C ASP A 61 -6.08 25.06 -0.42
N PRO A 62 -4.77 25.14 -0.13
CA PRO A 62 -3.81 24.10 -0.52
C PRO A 62 -4.19 22.68 -0.08
N GLN A 63 -4.74 22.48 1.13
CA GLN A 63 -5.09 21.14 1.62
C GLN A 63 -6.32 20.58 0.91
N THR A 64 -7.31 21.44 0.65
CA THR A 64 -8.46 21.08 -0.18
C THR A 64 -8.02 20.75 -1.62
N ALA A 65 -7.12 21.53 -2.20
CA ALA A 65 -6.58 21.29 -3.55
C ALA A 65 -5.85 19.94 -3.64
N VAL A 66 -5.03 19.59 -2.65
CA VAL A 66 -4.39 18.27 -2.51
C VAL A 66 -5.44 17.17 -2.46
N THR A 67 -6.46 17.31 -1.61
CA THR A 67 -7.53 16.30 -1.48
C THR A 67 -8.30 16.13 -2.80
N MET A 68 -8.65 17.23 -3.47
CA MET A 68 -9.31 17.21 -4.77
C MET A 68 -8.45 16.49 -5.81
N ARG A 69 -7.15 16.75 -5.83
CA ARG A 69 -6.20 16.11 -6.75
C ARG A 69 -6.05 14.62 -6.48
N LEU A 70 -5.90 14.20 -5.22
CA LEU A 70 -5.79 12.79 -4.84
C LEU A 70 -7.09 12.00 -5.09
N LYS A 71 -8.25 12.67 -4.99
CA LYS A 71 -9.56 12.07 -5.29
C LYS A 71 -9.98 12.19 -6.76
N GLY A 72 -9.06 12.58 -7.65
CA GLY A 72 -9.31 12.68 -9.08
C GLY A 72 -10.34 13.75 -9.49
N GLN A 73 -10.64 14.71 -8.62
CA GLN A 73 -11.54 15.83 -8.92
C GLN A 73 -10.81 16.99 -9.62
N LEU A 74 -9.47 16.97 -9.59
CA LEU A 74 -8.59 17.97 -10.17
C LEU A 74 -7.44 17.27 -10.91
N ASN A 75 -7.02 17.80 -12.06
CA ASN A 75 -5.84 17.32 -12.79
C ASN A 75 -4.56 18.05 -12.32
N ASP A 76 -3.39 17.63 -12.82
CA ASP A 76 -2.10 18.20 -12.40
C ASP A 76 -1.98 19.70 -12.69
N ALA A 77 -2.40 20.13 -13.89
CA ALA A 77 -2.33 21.54 -14.28
C ALA A 77 -3.22 22.42 -13.40
N GLY A 78 -4.45 21.99 -13.12
CA GLY A 78 -5.35 22.71 -12.22
C GLY A 78 -4.84 22.74 -10.78
N TYR A 79 -4.25 21.64 -10.30
CA TYR A 79 -3.61 21.60 -8.99
C TYR A 79 -2.47 22.61 -8.88
N GLN A 80 -1.54 22.59 -9.84
CA GLN A 80 -0.40 23.50 -9.87
C GLN A 80 -0.84 24.96 -9.96
N GLU A 81 -1.85 25.28 -10.76
CA GLU A 81 -2.40 26.64 -10.86
C GLU A 81 -2.98 27.13 -9.53
N ILE A 82 -3.70 26.30 -8.77
CA ILE A 82 -4.19 26.68 -7.43
C ILE A 82 -3.01 26.93 -6.50
N MET A 83 -2.03 26.02 -6.50
CA MET A 83 -0.85 26.12 -5.64
C MET A 83 -0.03 27.38 -5.95
N LEU A 84 0.14 27.72 -7.24
CA LEU A 84 0.80 28.96 -7.69
C LEU A 84 0.07 30.21 -7.21
N ARG A 85 -1.27 30.23 -7.26
CA ARG A 85 -2.07 31.36 -6.73
C ARG A 85 -1.94 31.54 -5.22
N HIS A 86 -1.62 30.47 -4.50
CA HIS A 86 -1.27 30.51 -3.07
C HIS A 86 0.22 30.78 -2.81
N GLY A 87 1.02 30.97 -3.85
CA GLY A 87 2.45 31.31 -3.76
C GLY A 87 3.40 30.11 -3.69
N PHE A 88 2.93 28.88 -3.93
CA PHE A 88 3.78 27.69 -4.06
C PHE A 88 4.24 27.54 -5.51
N ASP A 89 5.54 27.40 -5.74
CA ASP A 89 6.02 27.02 -7.07
C ASP A 89 5.62 25.57 -7.43
N ASN A 90 5.81 25.20 -8.70
CA ASN A 90 5.41 23.88 -9.20
C ASN A 90 6.18 22.73 -8.54
N ASP A 91 7.45 22.93 -8.18
CA ASP A 91 8.26 21.88 -7.53
C ASP A 91 7.73 21.62 -6.10
N LEU A 92 7.51 22.69 -5.34
CA LEU A 92 6.98 22.62 -4.00
C LEU A 92 5.55 22.08 -3.99
N ALA A 93 4.71 22.45 -4.97
CA ALA A 93 3.37 21.89 -5.14
C ALA A 93 3.42 20.36 -5.30
N VAL A 94 4.29 19.85 -6.18
CA VAL A 94 4.44 18.40 -6.37
C VAL A 94 4.93 17.71 -5.09
N ARG A 95 5.86 18.31 -4.34
CA ARG A 95 6.31 17.76 -3.05
C ARG A 95 5.19 17.69 -2.02
N VAL A 96 4.36 18.73 -1.93
CA VAL A 96 3.19 18.78 -1.03
C VAL A 96 2.20 17.68 -1.40
N LEU A 97 1.92 17.48 -2.69
CA LEU A 97 1.06 16.40 -3.17
C LEU A 97 1.63 15.01 -2.84
N ASN A 98 2.91 14.78 -3.14
CA ASN A 98 3.58 13.50 -2.90
C ASN A 98 3.67 13.14 -1.40
N ALA A 99 3.75 14.16 -0.53
CA ALA A 99 3.73 13.98 0.92
C ALA A 99 2.35 13.57 1.46
N ALA A 100 1.27 13.91 0.73
CA ALA A 100 -0.10 13.57 1.11
C ALA A 100 -0.62 12.29 0.45
N GLU A 101 0.14 11.69 -0.48
CA GLU A 101 -0.22 10.43 -1.11
C GLU A 101 -0.39 9.34 -0.03
N THR A 102 -1.45 8.54 -0.16
CA THR A 102 -1.61 7.33 0.66
C THR A 102 -0.68 6.25 0.11
N ILE A 103 0.29 5.85 0.91
CA ILE A 103 1.27 4.83 0.58
C ILE A 103 0.85 3.52 1.27
N LEU A 104 1.19 2.38 0.65
CA LEU A 104 1.02 1.07 1.27
C LEU A 104 1.70 1.02 2.65
N THR A 105 1.09 0.29 3.58
CA THR A 105 1.66 0.08 4.92
C THR A 105 2.95 -0.75 4.85
N PRO A 106 3.82 -0.70 5.87
CA PRO A 106 5.03 -1.52 5.92
C PRO A 106 4.80 -3.02 5.68
N ALA A 107 3.73 -3.59 6.27
CA ALA A 107 3.39 -5.00 6.09
C ALA A 107 2.95 -5.34 4.66
N GLU A 108 2.18 -4.45 4.01
CA GLU A 108 1.78 -4.60 2.61
C GLU A 108 2.98 -4.49 1.66
N LEU A 109 3.95 -3.61 1.98
CA LEU A 109 5.19 -3.47 1.23
C LEU A 109 6.06 -4.72 1.33
N VAL A 110 6.19 -5.31 2.51
CA VAL A 110 6.89 -6.60 2.69
C VAL A 110 6.21 -7.70 1.86
N ALA A 111 4.89 -7.82 1.94
CA ALA A 111 4.15 -8.83 1.18
C ALA A 111 4.29 -8.62 -0.34
N ALA A 112 4.25 -7.37 -0.81
CA ALA A 112 4.48 -7.03 -2.21
C ALA A 112 5.90 -7.41 -2.66
N ASN A 113 6.89 -7.19 -1.80
CA ASN A 113 8.28 -7.54 -2.08
C ASN A 113 8.48 -9.06 -2.14
N TYR A 114 8.00 -9.83 -1.16
CA TYR A 114 8.10 -11.31 -1.19
C TYR A 114 7.38 -11.93 -2.38
N ARG A 115 6.30 -11.30 -2.87
CA ARG A 115 5.57 -11.74 -4.07
C ARG A 115 6.22 -11.29 -5.39
N GLY A 116 7.32 -10.55 -5.35
CA GLY A 116 7.99 -10.03 -6.54
C GLY A 116 7.21 -8.93 -7.26
N ILE A 117 6.22 -8.30 -6.61
CA ILE A 117 5.46 -7.16 -7.16
C ILE A 117 6.32 -5.90 -7.18
N ILE A 118 7.18 -5.74 -6.16
CA ILE A 118 8.18 -4.68 -6.07
C ILE A 118 9.54 -5.30 -5.75
N ASP A 119 10.62 -4.67 -6.20
CA ASP A 119 11.98 -5.07 -5.84
C ASP A 119 12.43 -4.44 -4.50
N ASP A 120 13.65 -4.77 -4.07
CA ASP A 120 14.23 -4.26 -2.83
C ASP A 120 14.51 -2.76 -2.88
N GLY A 121 14.85 -2.22 -4.05
CA GLY A 121 15.07 -0.78 -4.23
C GLY A 121 13.79 0.01 -4.00
N ARG A 122 12.68 -0.43 -4.61
CA ARG A 122 11.37 0.17 -4.47
C ARG A 122 10.79 -0.01 -3.07
N TYR A 123 11.03 -1.17 -2.44
CA TYR A 123 10.70 -1.38 -1.03
C TYR A 123 11.39 -0.34 -0.14
N GLN A 124 12.72 -0.20 -0.27
CA GLN A 124 13.52 0.74 0.51
C GLN A 124 13.10 2.20 0.29
N GLU A 125 12.93 2.61 -0.97
CA GLU A 125 12.44 3.96 -1.33
C GLU A 125 11.09 4.25 -0.66
N THR A 126 10.17 3.29 -0.68
CA THR A 126 8.81 3.49 -0.16
C THR A 126 8.80 3.49 1.38
N MET A 127 9.61 2.64 2.01
CA MET A 127 9.79 2.65 3.48
C MET A 127 10.42 3.96 3.97
N LEU A 128 11.35 4.55 3.20
CA LEU A 128 11.89 5.89 3.49
C LEU A 128 10.81 6.96 3.46
N ARG A 129 9.87 6.91 2.52
CA ARG A 129 8.72 7.84 2.46
C ARG A 129 7.80 7.72 3.68
N LEU A 130 7.77 6.54 4.31
CA LEU A 130 7.04 6.30 5.57
C LEU A 130 7.85 6.70 6.81
N GLY A 131 9.09 7.15 6.65
CA GLY A 131 9.96 7.61 7.74
C GLY A 131 10.85 6.52 8.37
N PHE A 132 10.98 5.35 7.74
CA PHE A 132 11.91 4.31 8.19
C PHE A 132 13.31 4.56 7.61
N SER A 133 14.36 4.35 8.42
CA SER A 133 15.72 4.29 7.87
C SER A 133 15.92 3.01 7.04
N PRO A 134 16.94 2.94 6.16
CA PRO A 134 17.21 1.72 5.39
C PRO A 134 17.47 0.50 6.29
N GLU A 135 18.14 0.71 7.42
CA GLU A 135 18.40 -0.32 8.43
C GLU A 135 17.10 -0.82 9.05
N SER A 136 16.26 0.08 9.57
CA SER A 136 14.95 -0.30 10.15
C SER A 136 14.02 -0.92 9.12
N ALA A 137 14.09 -0.52 7.85
CA ALA A 137 13.32 -1.15 6.78
C ALA A 137 13.79 -2.59 6.51
N ASN A 138 15.10 -2.85 6.53
CA ASN A 138 15.64 -4.20 6.43
C ASN A 138 15.25 -5.04 7.64
N GLU A 139 15.40 -4.52 8.86
CA GLU A 139 14.99 -5.19 10.09
C GLU A 139 13.51 -5.54 10.06
N PHE A 140 12.64 -4.60 9.65
CA PHE A 140 11.20 -4.83 9.50
C PHE A 140 10.89 -5.97 8.53
N LYS A 141 11.61 -6.01 7.39
CA LYS A 141 11.47 -7.10 6.41
C LYS A 141 11.89 -8.44 7.00
N GLU A 142 13.05 -8.48 7.66
CA GLU A 142 13.59 -9.70 8.26
C GLU A 142 12.71 -10.27 9.37
N VAL A 143 12.18 -9.43 10.28
CA VAL A 143 11.24 -9.91 11.33
C VAL A 143 9.90 -10.36 10.76
N SER A 144 9.58 -9.96 9.53
CA SER A 144 8.36 -10.36 8.82
C SER A 144 8.54 -11.65 8.01
N ARG A 145 9.74 -12.26 7.97
CA ARG A 145 9.93 -13.58 7.35
C ARG A 145 9.08 -14.63 8.07
N PHE A 146 8.63 -15.62 7.31
CA PHE A 146 7.98 -16.77 7.91
C PHE A 146 9.02 -17.59 8.69
N VAL A 147 8.70 -17.90 9.95
CA VAL A 147 9.51 -18.77 10.80
C VAL A 147 8.61 -19.87 11.35
N ALA A 148 9.03 -21.13 11.20
CA ALA A 148 8.33 -22.28 11.78
C ALA A 148 8.23 -22.15 13.31
N GLY A 149 7.00 -22.20 13.82
CA GLY A 149 6.72 -22.00 15.24
C GLY A 149 7.14 -23.20 16.10
N PRO A 150 7.12 -23.08 17.45
CA PRO A 150 7.58 -24.14 18.34
C PRO A 150 6.92 -25.52 18.11
N GLN A 151 5.65 -25.56 17.71
CA GLN A 151 4.96 -26.82 17.39
C GLN A 151 5.48 -27.47 16.11
N ASP A 152 5.79 -26.67 15.09
CA ASP A 152 6.43 -27.17 13.87
C ASP A 152 7.82 -27.72 14.19
N GLN A 153 8.58 -27.04 15.05
CA GLN A 153 9.90 -27.49 15.51
C GLN A 153 9.82 -28.87 16.21
N VAL A 154 8.85 -29.06 17.09
CA VAL A 154 8.60 -30.36 17.74
C VAL A 154 8.23 -31.42 16.70
N ARG A 155 7.37 -31.07 15.73
CA ARG A 155 7.00 -31.98 14.64
C ARG A 155 8.23 -32.36 13.81
N PHE A 156 9.09 -31.41 13.48
CA PHE A 156 10.34 -31.66 12.73
C PHE A 156 11.26 -32.61 13.50
N ALA A 157 11.40 -32.43 14.81
CA ALA A 157 12.19 -33.33 15.65
C ALA A 157 11.61 -34.75 15.68
N VAL A 158 10.30 -34.91 15.94
CA VAL A 158 9.63 -36.23 16.00
C VAL A 158 9.63 -36.94 14.64
N ARG A 159 9.72 -36.19 13.54
CA ARG A 159 9.78 -36.72 12.18
C ARG A 159 11.20 -36.86 11.64
N GLU A 160 12.20 -36.80 12.52
CA GLU A 160 13.60 -37.03 12.18
C GLU A 160 14.15 -36.10 11.09
N VAL A 161 13.56 -34.89 10.95
CA VAL A 161 13.99 -33.87 9.97
C VAL A 161 15.43 -33.41 10.24
N TYR A 162 15.84 -33.45 11.50
CA TYR A 162 17.16 -33.02 11.99
C TYR A 162 18.19 -34.16 12.09
N THR A 163 17.86 -35.35 11.59
CA THR A 163 18.73 -36.53 11.66
C THR A 163 19.13 -36.94 10.23
N PRO A 164 20.26 -36.44 9.68
CA PRO A 164 20.61 -36.58 8.26
C PRO A 164 20.67 -38.03 7.77
N GLU A 165 21.11 -38.95 8.63
CA GLU A 165 21.19 -40.37 8.33
C GLU A 165 19.79 -40.96 8.10
N ILE A 166 18.80 -40.54 8.89
CA ILE A 166 17.40 -40.99 8.76
C ILE A 166 16.73 -40.31 7.56
N VAL A 167 16.95 -39.01 7.36
CA VAL A 167 16.48 -38.30 6.15
C VAL A 167 16.92 -39.02 4.88
N THR A 168 18.19 -39.46 4.84
CA THR A 168 18.74 -40.20 3.70
C THR A 168 18.18 -41.61 3.61
N ALA A 169 18.14 -42.36 4.73
CA ALA A 169 17.68 -43.75 4.75
C ALA A 169 16.20 -43.89 4.38
N LEU A 170 15.37 -42.91 4.75
CA LEU A 170 13.93 -42.90 4.47
C LEU A 170 13.54 -42.03 3.26
N GLY A 171 14.50 -41.36 2.62
CA GLY A 171 14.25 -40.48 1.49
C GLY A 171 13.31 -39.31 1.81
N LEU A 172 13.39 -38.73 3.01
CA LEU A 172 12.43 -37.70 3.46
C LEU A 172 12.48 -36.42 2.62
N ALA A 173 13.63 -36.13 2.00
CA ALA A 173 13.82 -35.00 1.09
C ALA A 173 13.51 -35.35 -0.39
N ALA A 174 13.13 -36.60 -0.68
CA ALA A 174 12.87 -37.03 -2.04
C ALA A 174 11.69 -36.25 -2.65
N GLU A 175 11.78 -36.01 -3.97
CA GLU A 175 10.74 -35.35 -4.76
C GLU A 175 10.35 -33.93 -4.27
N PHE A 176 11.27 -33.23 -3.58
CA PHE A 176 11.05 -31.84 -3.15
C PHE A 176 10.86 -30.90 -4.35
N PRO A 177 9.64 -30.36 -4.58
CA PRO A 177 9.33 -29.67 -5.83
C PRO A 177 9.75 -28.20 -5.78
N SER A 178 10.39 -27.74 -6.85
CA SER A 178 10.84 -26.34 -6.99
C SER A 178 9.69 -25.33 -6.93
N GLU A 179 8.51 -25.74 -7.37
CA GLU A 179 7.27 -24.98 -7.35
C GLU A 179 6.80 -24.70 -5.93
N PHE A 180 7.05 -25.63 -5.00
CA PHE A 180 6.77 -25.41 -3.59
C PHE A 180 7.74 -24.40 -2.98
N VAL A 181 9.02 -24.43 -3.35
CA VAL A 181 9.98 -23.39 -2.93
C VAL A 181 9.54 -22.01 -3.43
N ALA A 182 9.19 -21.90 -4.72
CA ALA A 182 8.73 -20.65 -5.31
C ALA A 182 7.45 -20.13 -4.62
N ALA A 183 6.48 -21.01 -4.35
CA ALA A 183 5.26 -20.65 -3.64
C ALA A 183 5.54 -20.22 -2.20
N ALA A 184 6.38 -20.96 -1.47
CA ALA A 184 6.76 -20.67 -0.09
C ALA A 184 7.50 -19.33 0.04
N ALA A 185 8.37 -19.00 -0.92
CA ALA A 185 9.09 -17.73 -0.96
C ALA A 185 8.14 -16.52 -1.00
N THR A 186 6.95 -16.64 -1.61
CA THR A 186 5.94 -15.55 -1.63
C THR A 186 5.38 -15.20 -0.26
N TRP A 187 5.61 -16.05 0.74
CA TRP A 187 5.24 -15.86 2.14
C TRP A 187 6.45 -15.51 3.01
N GLY A 188 7.62 -15.25 2.42
CA GLY A 188 8.86 -14.97 3.15
C GLY A 188 9.46 -16.20 3.84
N MET A 189 9.08 -17.42 3.42
CA MET A 189 9.66 -18.67 3.93
C MET A 189 10.99 -18.96 3.24
N SER A 190 12.02 -19.34 4.00
CA SER A 190 13.29 -19.80 3.42
C SER A 190 13.13 -21.17 2.77
N GLU A 191 13.98 -21.47 1.78
CA GLU A 191 14.03 -22.78 1.14
C GLU A 191 14.30 -23.90 2.18
N GLU A 192 15.22 -23.68 3.12
CA GLU A 192 15.49 -24.60 4.23
C GLU A 192 14.23 -24.87 5.06
N THR A 193 13.46 -23.83 5.39
CA THR A 193 12.22 -23.99 6.16
C THR A 193 11.21 -24.79 5.34
N ALA A 194 11.04 -24.47 4.06
CA ALA A 194 10.17 -25.22 3.16
C ALA A 194 10.59 -26.69 3.07
N GLU A 195 11.88 -26.97 2.96
CA GLU A 195 12.41 -28.34 2.92
C GLU A 195 12.13 -29.08 4.24
N ASN A 196 12.22 -28.41 5.39
CA ASN A 196 11.86 -29.02 6.68
C ASN A 196 10.36 -29.37 6.76
N PHE A 197 9.48 -28.51 6.24
CA PHE A 197 8.06 -28.83 6.08
C PHE A 197 7.85 -30.03 5.16
N TRP A 198 8.61 -30.10 4.07
CA TRP A 198 8.56 -31.24 3.15
C TRP A 198 9.04 -32.52 3.85
N ARG A 199 10.21 -32.54 4.49
CA ARG A 199 10.70 -33.73 5.20
C ARG A 199 9.73 -34.25 6.26
N ALA A 200 8.90 -33.38 6.84
CA ALA A 200 7.87 -33.74 7.81
C ALA A 200 6.46 -33.98 7.22
N HIS A 201 6.26 -33.91 5.90
CA HIS A 201 4.92 -33.93 5.30
C HIS A 201 4.26 -35.31 5.31
N TRP A 202 5.05 -36.38 5.26
CA TRP A 202 4.54 -37.75 5.27
C TRP A 202 3.88 -38.08 6.60
N VAL A 203 2.64 -38.54 6.58
CA VAL A 203 1.93 -39.00 7.77
C VAL A 203 1.97 -40.53 7.80
N LEU A 204 2.62 -41.08 8.82
CA LEU A 204 2.64 -42.53 9.04
C LEU A 204 1.22 -43.03 9.33
N PRO A 205 0.85 -44.24 8.86
CA PRO A 205 -0.39 -44.88 9.26
C PRO A 205 -0.51 -44.95 10.78
N SER A 206 -1.72 -44.72 11.29
CA SER A 206 -2.01 -44.95 12.71
C SER A 206 -1.83 -46.42 13.08
N ALA A 207 -1.64 -46.72 14.37
CA ALA A 207 -1.55 -48.11 14.83
C ALA A 207 -2.75 -48.95 14.40
N GLN A 208 -3.96 -48.38 14.42
CA GLN A 208 -5.17 -49.05 13.96
C GLN A 208 -5.13 -49.34 12.46
N GLN A 209 -4.66 -48.39 11.64
CA GLN A 209 -4.47 -48.61 10.21
C GLN A 209 -3.44 -49.71 9.95
N GLY A 210 -2.36 -49.76 10.74
CA GLY A 210 -1.39 -50.85 10.71
C GLY A 210 -2.03 -52.22 11.01
N PHE A 211 -2.86 -52.32 12.06
CA PHE A 211 -3.61 -53.54 12.36
C PHE A 211 -4.57 -53.92 11.23
N GLU A 212 -5.27 -52.95 10.64
CA GLU A 212 -6.17 -53.21 9.51
C GLU A 212 -5.41 -53.71 8.28
N MET A 213 -4.25 -53.14 7.99
CA MET A 213 -3.38 -53.59 6.89
C MET A 213 -2.91 -55.04 7.09
N LEU A 214 -2.51 -55.38 8.32
CA LEU A 214 -2.13 -56.75 8.72
C LEU A 214 -3.30 -57.74 8.53
N HIS A 215 -4.49 -57.43 9.06
CA HIS A 215 -5.64 -58.34 8.95
C HIS A 215 -6.16 -58.49 7.52
N ARG A 216 -6.04 -57.43 6.69
CA ARG A 216 -6.39 -57.46 5.27
C ARG A 216 -5.32 -58.13 4.39
N ARG A 217 -4.16 -58.47 4.96
CA ARG A 217 -2.99 -59.02 4.23
C ARG A 217 -2.63 -58.14 3.03
N VAL A 218 -2.55 -56.82 3.25
CA VAL A 218 -2.17 -55.87 2.21
C VAL A 218 -0.80 -56.26 1.66
N LYS A 219 -0.68 -56.34 0.33
CA LYS A 219 0.58 -56.67 -0.34
C LYS A 219 1.49 -55.43 -0.40
N LYS A 220 2.77 -55.64 -0.12
CA LYS A 220 3.85 -54.69 -0.34
C LYS A 220 4.37 -54.82 -1.77
N ASP A 221 5.17 -53.86 -2.20
CA ASP A 221 5.72 -53.83 -3.57
C ASP A 221 6.65 -55.01 -3.88
N ASP A 222 7.25 -55.62 -2.86
CA ASP A 222 8.07 -56.84 -2.96
C ASP A 222 7.22 -58.14 -3.04
N GLY A 223 5.89 -58.02 -3.03
CA GLY A 223 4.96 -59.15 -3.06
C GLY A 223 4.71 -59.83 -1.72
N SER A 224 5.41 -59.43 -0.66
CA SER A 224 5.11 -59.87 0.71
C SER A 224 3.83 -59.23 1.23
N THR A 225 3.20 -59.80 2.26
CA THR A 225 2.05 -59.19 2.93
C THR A 225 2.48 -58.57 4.26
N PHE A 226 1.78 -57.52 4.68
CA PHE A 226 1.84 -57.07 6.08
C PHE A 226 1.47 -58.19 7.04
#